data_AF-A0A1B4V9M5-F1
#
_entry.id   AF-A0A1B4V9M5-F1
#
_cell.length_a   1.000
_cell.length_b   1.000
_cell.length_c   1.000
_cell.angle_alpha   90.00
_cell.angle_beta   90.00
_cell.angle_gamma   90.00
#
_symmetry.space_group_name_H-M   'P 1'
#
loop_
_entity.id
_entity.type
_entity.pdbx_description
1 polymer ?
#
loop_
_entity_poly.entity_id
_entity_poly.type
_entity_poly.pdbx_seq_one_letter_code
_entity_poly.pdbx_strand_id
1 'polypeptide(L)'
;MSPRWKRRSAVLLLVVAGLIALAAAQLPYVPFVHGTRAQEVERLAEWLEVRPGTRIADLGAGKGTYAVALARRVGPEGRVYATEVDDELLAGIRRSAAEAKLSNVEAIRGAVSSTRLPEGCCDALFSRLVYHHLTEARDINADVFRALRPGGRYLVIDFEPGSLLDWIAGSETAERHGGHGTPTETVLREAKAAGFQVLRGPEPWRGRTYAVLFERP
;
A
#
# COMPACT_ATOMS: atom_id res chain seq x y z
N MET A 1 -21.46 16.92 58.75
CA MET A 1 -21.08 17.83 57.65
C MET A 1 -20.32 17.04 56.59
N SER A 2 -20.91 16.76 55.42
CA SER A 2 -20.21 16.00 54.37
C SER A 2 -19.25 16.92 53.58
N PRO A 3 -18.02 16.47 53.23
CA PRO A 3 -17.01 17.38 52.69
C PRO A 3 -17.35 17.78 51.25
N ARG A 4 -17.68 19.07 51.04
CA ARG A 4 -17.99 19.68 49.74
C ARG A 4 -16.88 19.51 48.70
N TRP A 5 -15.65 19.22 49.13
CA TRP A 5 -14.49 18.97 48.26
C TRP A 5 -14.61 17.68 47.43
N LYS A 6 -15.21 16.60 47.96
CA LYS A 6 -15.35 15.32 47.24
C LYS A 6 -16.22 15.44 45.99
N ARG A 7 -17.19 16.36 46.00
CA ARG A 7 -18.11 16.59 44.86
C ARG A 7 -17.46 17.38 43.73
N ARG A 8 -16.53 18.30 44.03
CA ARG A 8 -15.83 19.10 43.00
C ARG A 8 -14.80 18.26 42.24
N SER A 9 -14.06 17.39 42.94
CA SER A 9 -13.10 16.48 42.32
C SER A 9 -13.78 15.42 41.46
N ALA A 10 -14.96 14.93 41.85
CA ALA A 10 -15.75 13.98 41.07
C ALA A 10 -16.28 14.59 39.76
N VAL A 11 -16.74 15.85 39.77
CA VAL A 11 -17.19 16.55 38.56
C VAL A 11 -16.02 16.79 37.60
N LEU A 12 -14.85 17.19 38.11
CA LEU A 12 -13.66 17.38 37.27
C LEU A 12 -13.19 16.08 36.62
N LEU A 13 -13.18 14.96 37.36
CA LEU A 13 -12.85 13.64 36.82
C LEU A 13 -13.84 13.18 35.74
N LEU A 14 -15.14 13.44 35.91
CA LEU A 14 -16.16 13.11 34.92
C LEU A 14 -16.02 13.96 33.65
N VAL A 15 -15.66 15.24 33.78
CA VAL A 15 -15.39 16.11 32.62
C VAL A 15 -14.15 15.64 31.86
N VAL A 16 -13.06 15.34 32.56
CA VAL A 16 -11.83 14.83 31.94
C VAL A 16 -12.07 13.46 31.27
N ALA A 17 -12.77 12.54 31.94
CA ALA A 17 -13.15 11.25 31.37
C ALA A 17 -14.08 11.39 30.15
N GLY A 18 -15.02 12.34 30.20
CA GLY A 18 -15.91 12.64 29.07
C GLY A 18 -15.16 13.24 27.88
N LEU A 19 -14.18 14.11 28.11
CA LEU A 19 -13.31 14.66 27.06
C LEU A 19 -12.40 13.60 26.46
N ILE A 20 -11.86 12.69 27.27
CA ILE A 20 -11.06 11.54 26.78
C ILE A 20 -11.93 10.60 25.95
N ALA A 21 -13.15 10.28 26.40
CA ALA A 21 -14.08 9.42 25.67
C ALA A 21 -14.53 10.06 24.35
N LEU A 22 -14.78 11.38 24.34
CA LEU A 22 -15.13 12.12 23.14
C LEU A 22 -13.96 12.20 22.14
N ALA A 23 -12.73 12.42 22.64
CA ALA A 23 -11.52 12.37 21.82
C ALA A 23 -11.28 10.95 21.24
N ALA A 24 -11.47 9.90 22.04
CA ALA A 24 -11.35 8.52 21.60
C ALA A 24 -12.44 8.13 20.58
N ALA A 25 -13.65 8.68 20.70
CA ALA A 25 -14.73 8.47 19.74
C ALA A 25 -14.52 9.22 18.41
N GLN A 26 -13.62 10.21 18.38
CA GLN A 26 -13.21 10.93 17.17
C GLN A 26 -11.89 10.42 16.58
N LEU A 27 -11.22 9.47 17.25
CA LEU A 27 -10.11 8.77 16.61
C LEU A 27 -10.65 7.95 15.44
N PRO A 28 -10.04 8.03 14.25
CA PRO A 28 -10.45 7.19 13.14
C PRO A 28 -10.32 5.72 13.54
N TYR A 29 -11.44 5.01 13.56
CA TYR A 29 -11.48 3.57 13.77
C TYR A 29 -10.88 2.88 12.55
N VAL A 30 -9.65 2.40 12.67
CA VAL A 30 -9.00 1.59 11.63
C VAL A 30 -9.16 0.12 12.03
N PRO A 31 -10.12 -0.63 11.44
CA PRO A 31 -10.35 -2.02 11.80
C PRO A 31 -9.10 -2.86 11.50
N PHE A 32 -8.65 -3.61 12.51
CA PHE A 32 -7.51 -4.50 12.38
C PHE A 32 -7.94 -5.82 11.74
N VAL A 33 -7.42 -6.13 10.56
CA VAL A 33 -7.72 -7.40 9.87
C VAL A 33 -6.61 -8.42 10.14
N HIS A 34 -6.95 -9.54 10.79
CA HIS A 34 -6.00 -10.63 11.03
C HIS A 34 -5.78 -11.47 9.77
N GLY A 35 -4.55 -11.97 9.58
CA GLY A 35 -4.22 -12.88 8.49
C GLY A 35 -2.73 -13.14 8.33
N THR A 36 -2.41 -14.29 7.75
CA THR A 36 -1.06 -14.66 7.34
C THR A 36 -0.69 -13.97 6.03
N ARG A 37 0.60 -13.95 5.70
CA ARG A 37 1.06 -13.44 4.40
C ARG A 37 0.52 -14.28 3.23
N ALA A 38 0.40 -15.59 3.39
CA ALA A 38 -0.16 -16.45 2.34
C ALA A 38 -1.62 -16.08 2.04
N GLN A 39 -2.43 -15.84 3.07
CA GLN A 39 -3.80 -15.36 2.90
C GLN A 39 -3.85 -13.96 2.25
N GLU A 40 -2.89 -13.08 2.56
CA GLU A 40 -2.77 -11.77 1.90
C GLU A 40 -2.47 -11.90 0.40
N VAL A 41 -1.58 -12.81 0.02
CA VAL A 41 -1.26 -13.11 -1.39
C VAL A 41 -2.49 -13.62 -2.13
N GLU A 42 -3.26 -14.54 -1.54
CA GLU A 42 -4.49 -15.05 -2.17
C GLU A 42 -5.53 -13.94 -2.39
N ARG A 43 -5.81 -13.15 -1.35
CA ARG A 43 -6.76 -12.02 -1.44
C ARG A 43 -6.33 -10.97 -2.47
N LEU A 44 -5.04 -10.65 -2.52
CA LEU A 44 -4.48 -9.73 -3.51
C LEU A 44 -4.65 -10.29 -4.93
N ALA A 45 -4.36 -11.57 -5.10
CA ALA A 45 -4.49 -12.25 -6.38
C ALA A 45 -5.93 -12.33 -6.87
N GLU A 46 -6.91 -12.48 -5.97
CA GLU A 46 -8.33 -12.38 -6.30
C GLU A 46 -8.71 -11.00 -6.82
N TRP A 47 -8.32 -9.93 -6.11
CA TRP A 47 -8.65 -8.55 -6.50
C TRP A 47 -8.03 -8.16 -7.85
N LEU A 48 -6.81 -8.64 -8.10
CA LEU A 48 -6.07 -8.40 -9.33
C LEU A 48 -6.38 -9.43 -10.44
N GLU A 49 -7.31 -10.37 -10.22
CA GLU A 49 -7.66 -11.43 -11.17
C GLU A 49 -6.45 -12.24 -11.69
N VAL A 50 -5.49 -12.49 -10.80
CA VAL A 50 -4.26 -13.23 -11.13
C VAL A 50 -4.59 -14.69 -11.38
N ARG A 51 -4.36 -15.10 -12.63
CA ARG A 51 -4.51 -16.45 -13.18
C ARG A 51 -3.22 -16.93 -13.84
N PRO A 52 -3.09 -18.23 -14.19
CA PRO A 52 -1.98 -18.69 -15.02
C PRO A 52 -1.85 -17.86 -16.30
N GLY A 53 -0.62 -17.49 -16.67
CA GLY A 53 -0.31 -16.60 -17.81
C GLY A 53 -0.37 -15.09 -17.49
N THR A 54 -0.81 -14.67 -16.31
CA THR A 54 -0.87 -13.25 -15.94
C THR A 54 0.53 -12.63 -15.89
N ARG A 55 0.66 -11.42 -16.43
CA ARG A 55 1.83 -10.56 -16.30
C ARG A 55 1.55 -9.52 -15.22
N ILE A 56 2.20 -9.66 -14.06
CA ILE A 56 1.96 -8.82 -12.88
C ILE A 56 3.21 -8.06 -12.46
N ALA A 57 3.06 -6.83 -11.98
CA ALA A 57 4.14 -6.04 -11.41
C ALA A 57 3.99 -5.85 -9.89
N ASP A 58 5.11 -6.01 -9.16
CA ASP A 58 5.30 -5.75 -7.73
C ASP A 58 6.16 -4.48 -7.60
N LEU A 59 5.50 -3.35 -7.26
CA LEU A 59 6.15 -2.05 -7.11
C LEU A 59 6.73 -1.93 -5.69
N GLY A 60 8.06 -1.78 -5.58
CA GLY A 60 8.78 -1.80 -4.31
C GLY A 60 8.78 -3.19 -3.68
N ALA A 61 9.23 -4.18 -4.43
CA ALA A 61 9.13 -5.59 -4.10
C ALA A 61 9.98 -6.01 -2.87
N GLY A 62 10.86 -5.13 -2.39
CA GLY A 62 11.75 -5.38 -1.26
C GLY A 62 12.60 -6.63 -1.48
N LYS A 63 12.47 -7.62 -0.60
CA LYS A 63 13.19 -8.91 -0.74
C LYS A 63 12.52 -9.90 -1.69
N GLY A 64 11.44 -9.52 -2.40
CA GLY A 64 10.78 -10.35 -3.41
C GLY A 64 9.85 -11.43 -2.87
N THR A 65 9.43 -11.35 -1.60
CA THR A 65 8.55 -12.37 -1.00
C THR A 65 7.21 -12.49 -1.73
N TYR A 66 6.58 -11.38 -2.11
CA TYR A 66 5.34 -11.39 -2.89
C TYR A 66 5.60 -11.80 -4.33
N ALA A 67 6.64 -11.24 -4.95
CA ALA A 67 7.06 -11.61 -6.29
C ALA A 67 7.24 -13.14 -6.48
N VAL A 68 7.92 -13.83 -5.56
CA VAL A 68 8.11 -15.29 -5.60
C VAL A 68 6.78 -16.05 -5.45
N ALA A 69 5.90 -15.61 -4.55
CA ALA A 69 4.61 -16.26 -4.35
C ALA A 69 3.71 -16.12 -5.59
N LEU A 70 3.65 -14.92 -6.17
CA LEU A 70 2.89 -14.63 -7.38
C LEU A 70 3.48 -15.33 -8.61
N ALA A 71 4.80 -15.46 -8.70
CA ALA A 71 5.47 -16.16 -9.79
C ALA A 71 5.08 -17.65 -9.86
N ARG A 72 4.87 -18.31 -8.70
CA ARG A 72 4.30 -19.66 -8.66
C ARG A 72 2.85 -19.68 -9.15
N ARG A 73 2.05 -18.67 -8.78
CA ARG A 73 0.63 -18.58 -9.14
C ARG A 73 0.42 -18.34 -10.63
N VAL A 74 1.16 -17.42 -11.24
CA VAL A 74 1.02 -17.10 -12.66
C VAL A 74 1.59 -18.21 -13.56
N GLY A 75 2.37 -19.13 -13.01
CA GLY A 75 2.92 -20.26 -13.74
C GLY A 75 3.98 -19.86 -14.79
N PRO A 76 4.51 -20.84 -15.54
CA PRO A 76 5.64 -20.63 -16.44
C PRO A 76 5.34 -19.69 -17.62
N GLU A 77 4.08 -19.63 -18.06
CA GLU A 77 3.62 -18.72 -19.13
C GLU A 77 3.35 -17.30 -18.63
N GLY A 78 3.26 -17.10 -17.31
CA GLY A 78 3.10 -15.80 -16.70
C GLY A 78 4.44 -15.11 -16.43
N ARG A 79 4.38 -13.87 -15.93
CA ARG A 79 5.58 -13.12 -15.57
C ARG A 79 5.34 -12.22 -14.37
N VAL A 80 6.34 -12.11 -13.50
CA VAL A 80 6.38 -11.13 -12.43
C VAL A 80 7.50 -10.12 -12.68
N TYR A 81 7.13 -8.85 -12.79
CA TYR A 81 8.07 -7.73 -12.81
C TYR A 81 8.21 -7.18 -11.39
N ALA A 82 9.36 -7.36 -10.76
CA ALA A 82 9.61 -6.89 -9.41
C ALA A 82 10.53 -5.68 -9.46
N THR A 83 9.99 -4.50 -9.17
CA THR A 83 10.76 -3.24 -9.22
C THR A 83 11.27 -2.87 -7.83
N GLU A 84 12.50 -2.37 -7.75
CA GLU A 84 13.09 -1.90 -6.49
C GLU A 84 14.12 -0.80 -6.71
N VAL A 85 14.24 0.13 -5.76
CA VAL A 85 15.17 1.27 -5.82
C VAL A 85 16.46 1.06 -5.02
N ASP A 86 16.57 -0.04 -4.29
CA ASP A 86 17.76 -0.41 -3.54
C ASP A 86 18.44 -1.60 -4.22
N ASP A 87 19.74 -1.48 -4.51
CA ASP A 87 20.50 -2.49 -5.26
C ASP A 87 20.71 -3.79 -4.45
N GLU A 88 20.77 -3.71 -3.12
CA GLU A 88 20.87 -4.88 -2.24
C GLU A 88 19.54 -5.65 -2.22
N LEU A 89 18.42 -4.94 -2.12
CA LEU A 89 17.08 -5.54 -2.19
C LEU A 89 16.82 -6.14 -3.59
N LEU A 90 17.25 -5.45 -4.65
CA LEU A 90 17.18 -5.98 -6.02
C LEU A 90 17.98 -7.28 -6.18
N ALA A 91 19.17 -7.36 -5.59
CA ALA A 91 19.93 -8.62 -5.53
C ALA A 91 19.20 -9.69 -4.70
N GLY A 92 18.52 -9.29 -3.63
CA GLY A 92 17.64 -10.15 -2.82
C GLY A 92 16.53 -10.79 -3.63
N ILE A 93 15.82 -10.02 -4.46
CA ILE A 93 14.77 -10.53 -5.36
C ILE A 93 15.33 -11.63 -6.28
N ARG A 94 16.48 -11.37 -6.91
CA ARG A 94 17.14 -12.34 -7.80
C ARG A 94 17.53 -13.62 -7.07
N ARG A 95 18.08 -13.50 -5.85
CA ARG A 95 18.42 -14.66 -5.01
C ARG A 95 17.17 -15.47 -4.66
N SER A 96 16.11 -14.82 -4.18
CA SER A 96 14.87 -15.50 -3.81
C SER A 96 14.19 -16.20 -4.99
N ALA A 97 14.22 -15.60 -6.19
CA ALA A 97 13.75 -16.25 -7.41
C ALA A 97 14.59 -17.50 -7.76
N ALA A 98 15.92 -17.39 -7.70
CA ALA A 98 16.85 -18.48 -7.99
C ALA A 98 16.71 -19.65 -6.99
N GLU A 99 16.63 -19.35 -5.69
CA GLU A 99 16.39 -20.33 -4.62
C GLU A 99 15.05 -21.05 -4.80
N ALA A 100 14.03 -20.32 -5.27
CA ALA A 100 12.73 -20.88 -5.59
C ALA A 100 12.68 -21.62 -6.94
N LYS A 101 13.77 -21.61 -7.73
CA LYS A 101 13.89 -22.17 -9.08
C LYS A 101 12.85 -21.59 -10.05
N LEU A 102 12.60 -20.29 -9.95
CA LEU A 102 11.64 -19.56 -10.79
C LEU A 102 12.37 -18.73 -11.84
N SER A 103 12.06 -18.96 -13.11
CA SER A 103 12.61 -18.23 -14.26
C SER A 103 11.73 -17.07 -14.73
N ASN A 104 10.52 -16.96 -14.17
CA ASN A 104 9.49 -16.00 -14.55
C ASN A 104 9.42 -14.76 -13.62
N VAL A 105 10.47 -14.49 -12.85
CA VAL A 105 10.63 -13.26 -12.05
C VAL A 105 11.71 -12.39 -12.69
N GLU A 106 11.35 -11.15 -13.02
CA GLU A 106 12.26 -10.16 -13.59
C GLU A 106 12.46 -9.01 -12.61
N ALA A 107 13.69 -8.89 -12.08
CA ALA A 107 14.06 -7.83 -11.16
C ALA A 107 14.50 -6.57 -11.94
N ILE A 108 13.74 -5.49 -11.81
CA ILE A 108 13.94 -4.22 -12.52
C ILE A 108 14.40 -3.14 -11.54
N ARG A 109 15.50 -2.46 -11.89
CA ARG A 109 16.00 -1.32 -11.11
C ARG A 109 15.12 -0.10 -11.35
N GLY A 110 14.25 0.23 -10.41
CA GLY A 110 13.46 1.46 -10.43
C GLY A 110 14.31 2.70 -10.11
N ALA A 111 13.68 3.86 -10.20
CA ALA A 111 14.18 5.14 -9.71
C ALA A 111 13.06 5.85 -8.93
N VAL A 112 13.42 6.88 -8.17
CA VAL A 112 12.47 7.64 -7.33
C VAL A 112 11.27 8.18 -8.14
N SER A 113 11.49 8.55 -9.40
CA SER A 113 10.47 9.09 -10.31
C SER A 113 10.13 8.18 -11.49
N SER A 114 10.57 6.92 -11.51
CA SER A 114 10.31 6.02 -12.63
C SER A 114 10.36 4.55 -12.23
N THR A 115 9.32 3.80 -12.57
CA THR A 115 9.25 2.34 -12.38
C THR A 115 10.19 1.59 -13.33
N ARG A 116 10.48 2.19 -14.50
CA ARG A 116 11.17 1.55 -15.64
C ARG A 116 10.48 0.28 -16.16
N LEU A 117 9.20 0.12 -15.86
CA LEU A 117 8.39 -0.94 -16.45
C LEU A 117 8.18 -0.67 -17.95
N PRO A 118 8.24 -1.70 -18.82
CA PRO A 118 7.88 -1.55 -20.21
C PRO A 118 6.42 -1.12 -20.36
N GLU A 119 6.12 -0.34 -21.40
CA GLU A 119 4.75 0.09 -21.69
C GLU A 119 3.84 -1.12 -21.99
N GLY A 120 2.63 -1.11 -21.44
CA GLY A 120 1.64 -2.18 -21.65
C GLY A 120 2.11 -3.59 -21.26
N CYS A 121 3.13 -3.70 -20.39
CA CYS A 121 3.70 -4.98 -19.96
C CYS A 121 2.72 -5.83 -19.16
N CYS A 122 1.77 -5.19 -18.50
CA CYS A 122 1.24 -5.71 -17.26
C CYS A 122 -0.29 -5.75 -17.29
N ASP A 123 -0.86 -6.91 -16.95
CA ASP A 123 -2.29 -7.10 -16.74
C ASP A 123 -2.72 -6.59 -15.36
N ALA A 124 -1.81 -6.70 -14.38
CA ALA A 124 -1.99 -6.30 -13.00
C ALA A 124 -0.72 -5.65 -12.45
N LEU A 125 -0.88 -4.73 -11.50
CA LEU A 125 0.20 -4.10 -10.76
C LEU A 125 -0.25 -3.90 -9.33
N PHE A 126 0.65 -4.02 -8.36
CA PHE A 126 0.37 -3.61 -7.00
C PHE A 126 1.56 -2.93 -6.34
N SER A 127 1.26 -2.13 -5.33
CA SER A 127 2.25 -1.54 -4.43
C SER A 127 1.78 -1.77 -3.00
N ARG A 128 2.62 -2.43 -2.19
CA ARG A 128 2.26 -2.80 -0.81
C ARG A 128 3.27 -2.22 0.17
N LEU A 129 2.84 -1.25 0.98
CA LEU A 129 3.69 -0.47 1.90
C LEU A 129 4.79 0.28 1.16
N VAL A 130 4.42 0.97 0.08
CA VAL A 130 5.36 1.67 -0.81
C VAL A 130 4.86 3.07 -1.13
N TYR A 131 3.55 3.29 -1.17
CA TYR A 131 2.97 4.56 -1.59
C TYR A 131 3.41 5.71 -0.67
N HIS A 132 3.50 5.46 0.64
CA HIS A 132 4.01 6.40 1.63
C HIS A 132 5.51 6.73 1.52
N HIS A 133 6.25 6.08 0.62
CA HIS A 133 7.64 6.44 0.30
C HIS A 133 7.75 7.23 -1.01
N LEU A 134 6.67 7.38 -1.77
CA LEU A 134 6.71 8.02 -3.09
C LEU A 134 6.80 9.53 -2.96
N THR A 135 8.01 10.06 -3.06
CA THR A 135 8.24 11.52 -3.11
C THR A 135 7.81 12.12 -4.45
N GLU A 136 7.77 11.31 -5.52
CA GLU A 136 7.41 11.72 -6.88
C GLU A 136 6.18 10.90 -7.36
N ALA A 137 5.13 10.86 -6.52
CA ALA A 137 3.95 10.03 -6.76
C ALA A 137 3.25 10.32 -8.10
N ARG A 138 3.27 11.57 -8.57
CA ARG A 138 2.75 11.94 -9.89
C ARG A 138 3.44 11.16 -11.02
N ASP A 139 4.77 11.16 -11.03
CA ASP A 139 5.54 10.52 -12.09
C ASP A 139 5.40 9.01 -12.01
N ILE A 140 5.47 8.44 -10.80
CA ILE A 140 5.28 7.00 -10.57
C ILE A 140 3.88 6.56 -10.99
N ASN A 141 2.82 7.30 -10.64
CA ASN A 141 1.46 6.95 -11.06
C ASN A 141 1.28 7.02 -12.59
N ALA A 142 1.90 8.00 -13.25
CA ALA A 142 1.88 8.08 -14.72
C ALA A 142 2.61 6.88 -15.36
N ASP A 143 3.72 6.44 -14.75
CA ASP A 143 4.49 5.30 -15.21
C ASP A 143 3.76 3.96 -14.98
N VAL A 144 3.12 3.82 -13.81
CA VAL A 144 2.24 2.69 -13.47
C VAL A 144 1.05 2.62 -14.43
N PHE A 145 0.44 3.77 -14.74
CA PHE A 145 -0.61 3.86 -15.75
C PHE A 145 -0.11 3.38 -17.11
N ARG A 146 1.01 3.91 -17.60
CA ARG A 146 1.63 3.51 -18.89
C ARG A 146 1.98 2.01 -18.94
N ALA A 147 2.47 1.44 -17.85
CA ALA A 147 2.88 0.04 -17.77
C ALA A 147 1.70 -0.95 -17.83
N LEU A 148 0.53 -0.57 -17.31
CA LEU A 148 -0.67 -1.39 -17.40
C LEU A 148 -1.26 -1.38 -18.81
N ARG A 149 -1.83 -2.48 -19.29
CA ARG A 149 -2.68 -2.46 -20.49
C ARG A 149 -4.04 -1.78 -20.19
N PRO A 150 -4.82 -1.36 -21.20
CA PRO A 150 -6.24 -1.04 -21.00
C PRO A 150 -7.00 -2.21 -20.37
N GLY A 151 -7.86 -1.92 -19.39
CA GLY A 151 -8.50 -2.90 -18.50
C GLY A 151 -7.57 -3.53 -17.45
N GLY A 152 -6.33 -3.05 -17.34
CA GLY A 152 -5.36 -3.52 -16.35
C GLY A 152 -5.65 -2.96 -14.96
N ARG A 153 -5.36 -3.74 -13.91
CA ARG A 153 -5.69 -3.38 -12.51
C ARG A 153 -4.48 -2.92 -11.72
N TYR A 154 -4.65 -1.86 -10.92
CA TYR A 154 -3.67 -1.38 -9.97
C TYR A 154 -4.20 -1.48 -8.54
N LEU A 155 -3.52 -2.24 -7.67
CA LEU A 155 -3.87 -2.36 -6.26
C LEU A 155 -2.86 -1.62 -5.37
N VAL A 156 -3.34 -0.61 -4.64
CA VAL A 156 -2.56 0.06 -3.59
C VAL A 156 -2.95 -0.55 -2.25
N ILE A 157 -1.96 -1.03 -1.48
CA ILE A 157 -2.12 -1.45 -0.09
C ILE A 157 -1.18 -0.62 0.77
N ASP A 158 -1.72 0.26 1.60
CA ASP A 158 -0.92 1.14 2.47
C ASP A 158 -1.66 1.42 3.78
N PHE A 159 -1.16 2.33 4.62
CA PHE A 159 -1.77 2.65 5.90
C PHE A 159 -1.98 4.14 6.08
N GLU A 160 -3.04 4.48 6.82
CA GLU A 160 -3.34 5.84 7.24
C GLU A 160 -2.21 6.39 8.14
N PRO A 161 -1.95 7.71 8.12
CA PRO A 161 -1.02 8.29 9.06
C PRO A 161 -1.36 7.97 10.52
N GLY A 162 -0.31 7.90 11.34
CA GLY A 162 -0.40 7.53 12.74
C GLY A 162 -1.09 8.58 13.63
N SER A 163 -0.48 8.83 14.80
CA SER A 163 -1.01 9.75 15.80
C SER A 163 -1.19 11.17 15.24
N LEU A 164 -1.98 12.00 15.93
CA LEU A 164 -2.10 13.43 15.64
C LEU A 164 -0.73 14.13 15.57
N LEU A 165 0.26 13.65 16.35
CA LEU A 165 1.62 14.16 16.30
C LEU A 165 2.37 13.68 15.06
N ASP A 166 2.15 12.47 14.55
CA ASP A 166 2.72 12.03 13.26
C ASP A 166 2.12 12.83 12.09
N TRP A 167 0.87 13.26 12.22
CA TRP A 167 0.17 14.13 11.27
C TRP A 167 0.64 15.60 11.35
N ILE A 168 0.78 16.17 12.56
CA ILE A 168 1.28 17.55 12.78
C ILE A 168 2.79 17.66 12.53
N ALA A 169 3.56 16.63 12.89
CA ALA A 169 4.99 16.53 12.61
C ALA A 169 5.27 16.13 11.15
N GLY A 170 4.27 16.21 10.27
CA GLY A 170 4.46 16.54 8.87
C GLY A 170 5.20 17.87 8.75
N SER A 171 6.49 17.83 9.06
CA SER A 171 7.47 18.86 8.74
C SER A 171 7.40 19.13 7.24
N GLU A 172 7.85 20.30 6.82
CA GLU A 172 7.73 20.92 5.47
C GLU A 172 8.06 20.01 4.26
N THR A 173 8.45 18.75 4.45
CA THR A 173 8.42 17.64 3.49
C THR A 173 7.05 16.97 3.26
N ALA A 174 5.97 17.44 3.90
CA ALA A 174 4.60 16.92 3.72
C ALA A 174 4.08 16.98 2.27
N GLU A 175 4.78 17.68 1.36
CA GLU A 175 4.50 17.61 -0.07
C GLU A 175 4.93 16.28 -0.73
N ARG A 176 5.69 15.41 -0.05
CA ARG A 176 6.36 14.23 -0.66
C ARG A 176 6.46 13.01 0.28
N HIS A 177 5.32 12.53 0.80
CA HIS A 177 5.01 11.25 1.47
C HIS A 177 5.88 10.66 2.61
N GLY A 178 7.18 10.91 2.76
CA GLY A 178 7.90 10.99 4.04
C GLY A 178 7.88 9.82 5.06
N GLY A 179 7.23 8.68 4.82
CA GLY A 179 7.30 7.50 5.71
C GLY A 179 6.27 7.42 6.86
N HIS A 180 5.29 8.30 6.92
CA HIS A 180 4.39 8.42 8.10
C HIS A 180 2.97 7.90 7.83
N GLY A 181 2.77 7.14 6.75
CA GLY A 181 1.46 6.73 6.23
C GLY A 181 0.95 7.68 5.14
N THR A 182 -0.01 7.23 4.32
CA THR A 182 -0.65 8.07 3.29
C THR A 182 -2.15 8.06 3.53
N PRO A 183 -2.80 9.24 3.59
CA PRO A 183 -4.26 9.29 3.62
C PRO A 183 -4.85 8.62 2.39
N THR A 184 -5.91 7.85 2.58
CA THR A 184 -6.63 7.22 1.48
C THR A 184 -7.08 8.24 0.42
N GLU A 185 -7.53 9.42 0.83
CA GLU A 185 -7.94 10.51 -0.06
C GLU A 185 -6.80 10.99 -0.95
N THR A 186 -5.56 10.97 -0.44
CA THR A 186 -4.37 11.34 -1.21
C THR A 186 -4.10 10.30 -2.31
N VAL A 187 -4.11 9.01 -1.98
CA VAL A 187 -3.96 7.94 -2.98
C VAL A 187 -5.05 8.04 -4.05
N LEU A 188 -6.30 8.21 -3.64
CA LEU A 188 -7.44 8.35 -4.55
C LEU A 188 -7.28 9.55 -5.49
N ARG A 189 -6.90 10.71 -4.96
CA ARG A 189 -6.72 11.94 -5.74
C ARG A 189 -5.62 11.78 -6.77
N GLU A 190 -4.47 11.27 -6.36
CA GLU A 190 -3.27 11.19 -7.20
C GLU A 190 -3.37 10.10 -8.26
N ALA A 191 -3.89 8.92 -7.92
CA ALA A 191 -4.14 7.87 -8.91
C ALA A 191 -5.16 8.34 -9.96
N LYS A 192 -6.26 8.98 -9.53
CA LYS A 192 -7.24 9.56 -10.46
C LYS A 192 -6.64 10.64 -11.36
N ALA A 193 -5.73 11.46 -10.84
CA ALA A 193 -5.03 12.47 -11.63
C ALA A 193 -4.15 11.86 -12.73
N ALA A 194 -3.69 10.62 -12.56
CA ALA A 194 -2.99 9.85 -13.60
C ALA A 194 -3.92 9.14 -14.59
N GLY A 195 -5.25 9.19 -14.38
CA GLY A 195 -6.25 8.61 -15.29
C GLY A 195 -6.90 7.31 -14.79
N PHE A 196 -6.55 6.83 -13.58
CA PHE A 196 -7.15 5.63 -13.01
C PHE A 196 -8.61 5.85 -12.59
N GLN A 197 -9.43 4.80 -12.75
CA GLN A 197 -10.77 4.72 -12.19
C GLN A 197 -10.78 3.81 -10.96
N VAL A 198 -11.57 4.15 -9.93
CA VAL A 198 -11.69 3.30 -8.74
C VAL A 198 -12.64 2.17 -9.06
N LEU A 199 -12.16 0.94 -8.93
CA LEU A 199 -12.96 -0.27 -9.14
C LEU A 199 -13.50 -0.81 -7.80
N ARG A 200 -12.71 -0.69 -6.72
CA ARG A 200 -13.09 -1.16 -5.37
C ARG A 200 -12.30 -0.43 -4.28
N GLY A 201 -12.90 -0.32 -3.09
CA GLY A 201 -12.26 0.27 -1.92
C GLY A 201 -12.41 1.80 -1.84
N PRO A 202 -11.85 2.42 -0.80
CA PRO A 202 -10.96 1.83 0.22
C PRO A 202 -11.63 0.79 1.11
N GLU A 203 -10.92 -0.30 1.40
CA GLU A 203 -11.34 -1.32 2.37
C GLU A 203 -10.19 -1.70 3.32
N PRO A 204 -10.50 -2.11 4.55
CA PRO A 204 -9.51 -2.70 5.45
C PRO A 204 -8.85 -3.94 4.84
N TRP A 205 -7.52 -4.05 4.96
CA TRP A 205 -6.74 -5.09 4.28
C TRP A 205 -6.10 -6.11 5.23
N ARG A 206 -4.90 -5.82 5.77
CA ARG A 206 -4.24 -6.69 6.75
C ARG A 206 -3.49 -5.87 7.79
N GLY A 207 -3.73 -6.17 9.06
CA GLY A 207 -3.26 -5.33 10.15
C GLY A 207 -3.94 -3.97 10.08
N ARG A 208 -3.14 -2.90 10.09
CA ARG A 208 -3.62 -1.51 10.02
C ARG A 208 -3.69 -0.94 8.60
N THR A 209 -3.52 -1.77 7.57
CA THR A 209 -3.52 -1.30 6.19
C THR A 209 -4.93 -1.22 5.60
N TYR A 210 -5.12 -0.33 4.65
CA TYR A 210 -6.24 -0.31 3.71
C TYR A 210 -5.78 -0.81 2.34
N ALA A 211 -6.74 -1.08 1.46
CA ALA A 211 -6.51 -1.33 0.05
C ALA A 211 -7.49 -0.57 -0.85
N VAL A 212 -7.00 -0.06 -1.97
CA VAL A 212 -7.80 0.55 -3.04
C VAL A 212 -7.43 -0.12 -4.35
N LEU A 213 -8.44 -0.59 -5.08
CA LEU A 213 -8.28 -1.19 -6.40
C LEU A 213 -8.71 -0.17 -7.46
N PHE A 214 -7.83 0.02 -8.43
CA PHE A 214 -8.04 0.86 -9.58
C PHE A 214 -8.00 0.05 -10.87
N GLU A 215 -8.57 0.61 -11.92
CA GLU A 215 -8.49 0.12 -13.30
C GLU A 215 -7.98 1.23 -14.22
N ARG A 216 -7.13 0.86 -15.18
CA ARG A 216 -6.79 1.70 -16.33
C ARG A 216 -7.88 1.50 -17.40
N PRO A 217 -8.72 2.51 -17.71
CA PRO A 217 -9.74 2.40 -18.74
C PRO A 217 -9.14 2.23 -20.15
#